data_AF-A0A4Q2YVH8-F1
#
_entry.id   AF-A0A4Q2YVH8-F1
#
_cell.length_a   1.000
_cell.length_b   1.000
_cell.length_c   1.000
_cell.angle_alpha   90.00
_cell.angle_beta   90.00
_cell.angle_gamma   90.00
#
_symmetry.space_group_name_H-M   'P 1'
#
loop_
_entity.id
_entity.type
_entity.pdbx_description
1 polymer ?
#
loop_
_entity_poly.entity_id
_entity_poly.type
_entity_poly.pdbx_seq_one_letter_code
_entity_poly.pdbx_strand_id
1 'polypeptide(L)'
;MTDHMLAQPIGLAIPARGSNIRVVATGLLVVMAFVFIGAKYYQDVHPAIGFVRAFAEAAMVGGLADWFAVTALFRHPMGIPIPHTAIVPRNKNRIGDTLARFLLTNFLLPRLIARKMQTVDVAGAVGKFLSEPGEGGGRLRLGASRIIADGLGALDQQRLGGMVKSAIADRLRELDVAPLLGQALQAALAEGRHQPLLDAMVKWGSKTLELNEHLIHQMVHDNSNAIVRFTGLDESISNRIVSGLSKLLSEMAVDETHPLRIRVEEGLAKMALDLQHDPEVKAKVANVRDELLENKA
;
A
#
# COMPACT_ATOMS: atom_id res chain seq x y z
N MET A 1 20.87 4.63 25.91
CA MET A 1 21.75 3.45 25.93
C MET A 1 21.42 2.66 24.67
N THR A 2 21.85 3.25 23.56
CA THR A 2 21.32 3.10 22.19
C THR A 2 22.53 3.13 21.26
N ASP A 3 22.39 2.50 20.09
CA ASP A 3 23.40 2.32 19.04
C ASP A 3 24.40 1.18 19.18
N HIS A 4 23.92 -0.06 18.99
CA HIS A 4 24.71 -1.11 18.34
C HIS A 4 23.81 -2.08 17.56
N MET A 5 23.16 -1.61 16.50
CA MET A 5 22.56 -2.49 15.49
C MET A 5 22.54 -1.82 14.11
N LEU A 6 23.70 -1.62 13.48
CA LEU A 6 23.76 -1.30 12.05
C LEU A 6 24.96 -1.94 11.37
N ALA A 7 24.71 -2.37 10.13
CA ALA A 7 25.64 -2.87 9.11
C ALA A 7 26.03 -4.36 9.21
N GLN A 8 25.10 -5.26 8.86
CA GLN A 8 25.51 -6.48 8.17
C GLN A 8 25.97 -6.11 6.74
N PRO A 9 27.22 -6.41 6.34
CA PRO A 9 27.65 -6.17 4.97
C PRO A 9 26.95 -7.19 4.05
N ILE A 10 26.11 -6.69 3.14
CA ILE A 10 25.55 -7.49 2.04
C ILE A 10 26.71 -7.81 1.08
N GLY A 11 27.45 -8.88 1.39
CA GLY A 11 28.50 -9.41 0.54
C GLY A 11 27.88 -10.21 -0.59
N LEU A 12 27.72 -9.61 -1.76
CA LEU A 12 27.50 -10.33 -3.00
C LEU A 12 28.79 -11.12 -3.32
N ALA A 13 28.76 -12.42 -3.04
CA ALA A 13 29.85 -13.33 -3.40
C ALA A 13 29.85 -13.53 -4.92
N ILE A 14 30.60 -12.70 -5.64
CA ILE A 14 30.88 -12.90 -7.06
C ILE A 14 31.85 -14.10 -7.15
N PRO A 15 31.47 -15.21 -7.82
CA PRO A 15 32.38 -16.34 -7.98
C PRO A 15 33.56 -15.92 -8.85
N ALA A 16 34.73 -15.74 -8.24
CA ALA A 16 35.96 -15.39 -8.93
C ALA A 16 36.51 -16.61 -9.70
N ARG A 17 35.99 -16.86 -10.90
CA ARG A 17 36.56 -17.85 -11.83
C ARG A 17 37.77 -17.24 -12.53
N GLY A 18 38.93 -17.25 -11.85
CA GLY A 18 40.18 -16.67 -12.39
C GLY A 18 41.45 -17.39 -11.96
N SER A 19 41.36 -18.55 -11.29
CA SER A 19 42.52 -19.30 -10.78
C SER A 19 43.54 -19.61 -11.88
N ASN A 20 43.06 -20.00 -13.07
CA ASN A 20 43.93 -20.45 -14.15
C ASN A 20 44.78 -19.30 -14.72
N ILE A 21 44.23 -18.09 -14.88
CA ILE A 21 44.96 -16.94 -15.42
C ILE A 21 46.05 -16.48 -14.45
N ARG A 22 45.76 -16.46 -13.14
CA ARG A 22 46.75 -16.08 -12.13
C ARG A 22 47.93 -17.05 -12.09
N VAL A 23 47.65 -18.35 -12.16
CA VAL A 23 48.70 -19.38 -12.19
C VAL A 23 49.57 -19.25 -13.45
N VAL A 24 48.96 -19.02 -14.61
CA VAL A 24 49.68 -18.81 -15.87
C VAL A 24 50.53 -17.53 -15.83
N ALA A 25 49.98 -16.42 -15.34
CA ALA A 25 50.71 -15.15 -15.24
C ALA A 25 51.90 -15.24 -14.28
N THR A 26 51.72 -15.84 -13.11
CA THR A 26 52.81 -16.08 -12.15
C THR A 26 53.84 -17.06 -12.73
N GLY A 27 53.40 -18.11 -13.41
CA GLY A 27 54.28 -19.07 -14.08
C GLY A 27 55.15 -18.42 -15.16
N LEU A 28 54.55 -17.58 -16.00
CA LEU A 28 55.27 -16.84 -17.04
C LEU A 28 56.31 -15.88 -16.43
N LEU A 29 55.95 -15.18 -15.35
CA LEU A 29 56.88 -14.29 -14.64
C LEU A 29 58.09 -15.07 -14.09
N VAL A 30 57.84 -16.25 -13.49
CA VAL A 30 58.91 -17.13 -12.99
C VAL A 30 59.78 -17.65 -14.12
N VAL A 31 59.19 -18.05 -15.25
CA VAL A 31 59.94 -18.47 -16.45
C VAL A 31 60.83 -17.33 -16.95
N MET A 32 60.31 -16.11 -17.06
CA MET A 32 61.12 -14.93 -17.45
C MET A 32 62.24 -14.63 -16.46
N ALA A 33 62.02 -14.84 -15.16
CA ALA A 33 63.08 -14.73 -14.15
C ALA A 33 64.20 -15.75 -14.36
N PHE A 34 63.87 -17.01 -14.65
CA PHE A 34 64.88 -18.03 -14.98
C PHE A 34 65.61 -17.72 -16.28
N VAL A 35 64.91 -17.27 -17.33
CA VAL A 35 65.50 -16.85 -18.60
C VAL A 35 66.47 -15.67 -18.38
N PHE A 36 66.09 -14.69 -17.56
CA PHE A 36 66.96 -13.56 -17.21
C PHE A 36 68.24 -14.01 -16.49
N ILE A 37 68.12 -14.90 -15.48
CA ILE A 37 69.28 -15.41 -14.74
C ILE A 37 70.20 -16.22 -15.65
N GLY A 38 69.64 -17.09 -16.50
CA GLY A 38 70.39 -17.88 -17.46
C GLY A 38 71.09 -17.00 -18.51
N ALA A 39 70.38 -16.04 -19.09
CA ALA A 39 70.95 -15.11 -20.07
C ALA A 39 72.04 -14.22 -19.45
N LYS A 40 71.91 -13.84 -18.17
CA LYS A 40 72.92 -13.08 -17.44
C LYS A 40 74.21 -13.88 -17.24
N TYR A 41 74.12 -15.19 -17.00
CA TYR A 41 75.30 -16.04 -16.78
C TYR A 41 76.06 -16.33 -18.08
N TYR A 42 75.36 -16.52 -19.20
CA TYR A 42 75.95 -16.85 -20.50
C TYR A 42 76.21 -15.62 -21.39
N GLN A 43 76.12 -14.41 -20.85
CA GLN A 43 76.17 -13.18 -21.64
C GLN A 43 77.50 -12.99 -22.40
N ASP A 44 78.60 -13.52 -21.88
CA ASP A 44 79.93 -13.36 -22.46
C ASP A 44 80.21 -14.33 -23.62
N VAL A 45 79.29 -15.27 -23.90
CA VAL A 45 79.47 -16.30 -24.93
C VAL A 45 79.03 -15.82 -26.31
N HIS A 46 77.97 -15.01 -26.41
CA HIS A 46 77.47 -14.52 -27.70
C HIS A 46 76.69 -13.20 -27.56
N PRO A 47 76.93 -12.17 -28.41
CA PRO A 47 76.26 -10.86 -28.32
C PRO A 47 74.72 -10.93 -28.36
N ALA A 48 74.18 -11.95 -29.03
CA ALA A 48 72.72 -12.18 -29.13
C ALA A 48 72.05 -12.45 -27.77
N ILE A 49 72.80 -12.96 -26.78
CA ILE A 49 72.29 -13.28 -25.44
C ILE A 49 71.96 -11.99 -24.67
N GLY A 50 72.63 -10.87 -25.00
CA GLY A 50 72.32 -9.56 -24.45
C GLY A 50 70.89 -9.09 -24.77
N PHE A 51 70.38 -9.37 -25.98
CA PHE A 51 68.99 -9.03 -26.34
C PHE A 51 67.97 -9.88 -25.57
N VAL A 52 68.26 -11.17 -25.36
CA VAL A 52 67.40 -12.07 -24.57
C VAL A 52 67.34 -11.61 -23.11
N ARG A 53 68.49 -11.18 -22.55
CA ARG A 53 68.55 -10.60 -21.20
C ARG A 53 67.68 -9.36 -21.10
N ALA A 54 67.86 -8.40 -22.02
CA ALA A 54 67.11 -7.14 -21.99
C ALA A 54 65.59 -7.36 -22.12
N PHE A 55 65.18 -8.30 -22.99
CA PHE A 55 63.78 -8.69 -23.13
C PHE A 55 63.21 -9.31 -21.83
N ALA A 56 63.93 -10.25 -21.22
CA ALA A 56 63.50 -10.88 -19.99
C ALA A 56 63.45 -9.89 -18.81
N GLU A 57 64.39 -8.95 -18.74
CA GLU A 57 64.41 -7.85 -17.77
C GLU A 57 63.18 -6.95 -17.92
N ALA A 58 62.90 -6.50 -19.14
CA ALA A 58 61.73 -5.66 -19.43
C ALA A 58 60.41 -6.38 -19.13
N ALA A 59 60.29 -7.67 -19.49
CA ALA A 59 59.10 -8.47 -19.23
C ALA A 59 58.86 -8.66 -17.71
N MET A 60 59.92 -8.88 -16.93
CA MET A 60 59.83 -9.04 -15.47
C MET A 60 59.42 -7.75 -14.77
N VAL A 61 60.08 -6.64 -15.11
CA VAL A 61 59.77 -5.31 -14.54
C VAL A 61 58.34 -4.88 -14.92
N GLY A 62 57.93 -5.10 -16.18
CA GLY A 62 56.59 -4.81 -16.65
C GLY A 62 55.52 -5.62 -15.92
N GLY A 63 55.74 -6.93 -15.71
CA GLY A 63 54.82 -7.78 -14.97
C GLY A 63 54.67 -7.39 -13.49
N LEU A 64 55.78 -7.01 -12.84
CA LEU A 64 55.75 -6.50 -11.46
C LEU A 64 55.02 -5.15 -11.35
N ALA A 65 55.20 -4.26 -12.33
CA ALA A 65 54.54 -2.96 -12.37
C ALA A 65 53.02 -3.10 -12.53
N ASP A 66 52.56 -3.98 -13.42
CA ASP A 66 51.12 -4.24 -13.61
C ASP A 66 50.48 -4.82 -12.34
N TRP A 67 51.15 -5.78 -11.69
CA TRP A 67 50.71 -6.32 -10.39
C TRP A 67 50.58 -5.22 -9.34
N PHE A 68 51.56 -4.31 -9.27
CA PHE A 68 51.53 -3.18 -8.35
C PHE A 68 50.37 -2.23 -8.66
N ALA A 69 50.12 -1.90 -9.92
CA ALA A 69 49.06 -0.98 -10.33
C ALA A 69 47.66 -1.49 -9.96
N VAL A 70 47.36 -2.75 -10.30
CA VAL A 70 46.06 -3.36 -9.94
C VAL A 70 45.91 -3.47 -8.43
N THR A 71 46.97 -3.89 -7.74
CA THR A 71 46.95 -4.00 -6.29
C THR A 71 46.73 -2.62 -5.66
N ALA A 72 47.43 -1.58 -6.11
CA ALA A 72 47.28 -0.21 -5.63
C ALA A 72 45.92 0.41 -5.95
N LEU A 73 45.18 -0.07 -6.97
CA LEU A 73 43.83 0.42 -7.23
C LEU A 73 42.83 -0.06 -6.16
N PHE A 74 42.98 -1.30 -5.70
CA PHE A 74 42.00 -1.98 -4.85
C PHE A 74 42.46 -2.21 -3.41
N ARG A 75 43.77 -2.24 -3.13
CA ARG A 75 44.39 -2.62 -1.86
C ARG A 75 45.73 -1.89 -1.68
N HIS A 76 46.39 -2.14 -0.55
CA HIS A 76 47.74 -1.65 -0.28
C HIS A 76 48.77 -2.72 -0.68
N PRO A 77 49.70 -2.43 -1.61
CA PRO A 77 50.74 -3.38 -2.01
C PRO A 77 51.62 -3.73 -0.79
N MET A 78 51.89 -5.03 -0.59
CA MET A 78 52.58 -5.58 0.59
C MET A 78 51.97 -5.22 1.96
N GLY A 79 50.73 -4.73 2.01
CA GLY A 79 50.06 -4.35 3.26
C GLY A 79 50.54 -3.03 3.88
N ILE A 80 51.43 -2.30 3.21
CA ILE A 80 51.98 -1.04 3.71
C ILE A 80 51.11 0.12 3.21
N PRO A 81 50.63 1.02 4.09
CA PRO A 81 49.79 2.15 3.70
C PRO A 81 50.61 3.24 3.02
N ILE A 82 50.96 3.01 1.74
CA ILE A 82 51.65 3.99 0.92
C ILE A 82 50.65 5.09 0.51
N PRO A 83 51.00 6.39 0.65
CA PRO A 83 50.14 7.48 0.21
C PRO A 83 49.77 7.34 -1.27
N HIS A 84 48.50 7.63 -1.61
CA HIS A 84 47.92 7.49 -2.96
C HIS A 84 47.69 6.06 -3.50
N THR A 85 47.69 5.04 -2.64
CA THR A 85 47.22 3.69 -2.98
C THR A 85 45.80 3.43 -2.40
N ALA A 86 45.16 2.33 -2.79
CA ALA A 86 43.76 2.00 -2.53
C ALA A 86 42.75 3.10 -2.96
N ILE A 87 42.91 3.63 -4.18
CA ILE A 87 42.12 4.75 -4.71
C ILE A 87 40.60 4.46 -4.69
N VAL A 88 40.20 3.24 -5.08
CA VAL A 88 38.78 2.85 -5.16
C VAL A 88 38.15 2.71 -3.76
N PRO A 89 38.71 1.94 -2.82
CA PRO A 89 38.20 1.91 -1.44
C PRO A 89 38.12 3.31 -0.80
N ARG A 90 39.14 4.15 -1.01
CA ARG A 90 39.22 5.48 -0.39
C ARG A 90 38.15 6.46 -0.90
N ASN A 91 37.71 6.32 -2.15
CA ASN A 91 36.71 7.19 -2.77
C ASN A 91 35.35 6.52 -3.00
N LYS A 92 35.08 5.35 -2.39
CA LYS A 92 33.87 4.54 -2.62
C LYS A 92 32.58 5.35 -2.46
N ASN A 93 32.49 6.20 -1.43
CA ASN A 93 31.30 7.01 -1.17
C ASN A 93 31.05 8.01 -2.30
N ARG A 94 32.09 8.78 -2.69
CA ARG A 94 31.99 9.75 -3.80
C ARG A 94 31.60 9.11 -5.13
N ILE A 95 32.15 7.93 -5.42
CA ILE A 95 31.83 7.17 -6.63
C ILE A 95 30.37 6.69 -6.58
N GLY A 96 29.92 6.17 -5.42
CA GLY A 96 28.54 5.78 -5.18
C GLY A 96 27.55 6.93 -5.38
N ASP A 97 27.83 8.10 -4.80
CA ASP A 97 26.97 9.28 -4.92
C ASP A 97 26.87 9.81 -6.35
N THR A 98 27.97 9.69 -7.11
CA THR A 98 28.01 10.10 -8.52
C THR A 98 27.21 9.14 -9.40
N LEU A 99 27.36 7.83 -9.17
CA LEU A 99 26.59 6.80 -9.86
C LEU A 99 25.09 6.88 -9.54
N ALA A 100 24.74 7.12 -8.27
CA ALA A 100 23.35 7.28 -7.84
C ALA A 100 22.70 8.47 -8.54
N ARG A 101 23.38 9.63 -8.58
CA ARG A 101 22.91 10.82 -9.32
C ARG A 101 22.79 10.54 -10.82
N PHE A 102 23.77 9.89 -11.43
CA PHE A 102 23.71 9.53 -12.85
C PHE A 102 22.50 8.66 -13.17
N LEU A 103 22.23 7.63 -12.37
CA LEU A 103 21.05 6.78 -12.53
C LEU A 103 19.76 7.57 -12.35
N LEU A 104 19.69 8.43 -11.34
CA LEU A 104 18.52 9.26 -11.08
C LEU A 104 18.21 10.17 -12.28
N THR A 105 19.22 10.85 -12.81
CA THR A 105 19.04 11.84 -13.89
C THR A 105 18.78 11.19 -15.26
N ASN A 106 19.41 10.05 -15.56
CA ASN A 106 19.39 9.46 -16.90
C ASN A 106 18.39 8.30 -17.04
N PHE A 107 18.08 7.57 -15.98
CA PHE A 107 17.23 6.37 -16.04
C PHE A 107 15.92 6.49 -15.26
N LEU A 108 15.85 7.33 -14.21
CA LEU A 108 14.63 7.56 -13.44
C LEU A 108 13.88 8.84 -13.85
N LEU A 109 13.66 9.06 -15.15
CA LEU A 109 12.82 10.19 -15.57
C LEU A 109 11.37 9.98 -15.09
N PRO A 110 10.77 10.90 -14.30
CA PRO A 110 9.43 10.75 -13.74
C PRO A 110 8.36 10.45 -14.79
N ARG A 111 8.50 11.01 -15.99
CA ARG A 111 7.56 10.83 -17.11
C ARG A 111 7.61 9.41 -17.73
N LEU A 112 8.73 8.71 -17.63
CA LEU A 112 8.87 7.32 -18.10
C LEU A 112 8.31 6.36 -17.04
N ILE A 113 8.56 6.65 -15.77
CA ILE A 113 8.03 5.88 -14.63
C ILE A 113 6.50 5.99 -14.57
N ALA A 114 5.94 7.21 -14.68
CA ALA A 114 4.49 7.42 -14.64
C ALA A 114 3.74 6.64 -15.73
N ARG A 115 4.26 6.61 -16.96
CA ARG A 115 3.67 5.82 -18.06
C ARG A 115 3.73 4.32 -17.81
N LYS A 116 4.81 3.83 -17.19
CA LYS A 116 4.91 2.41 -16.82
C LYS A 116 3.98 2.08 -15.64
N MET A 117 3.85 2.97 -14.66
CA MET A 117 2.95 2.79 -13.52
C MET A 117 1.47 2.77 -13.92
N GLN A 118 1.05 3.49 -14.98
CA GLN A 118 -0.32 3.40 -15.52
C GLN A 118 -0.70 1.99 -16.00
N THR A 119 0.29 1.15 -16.34
CA THR A 119 0.05 -0.23 -16.79
C THR A 119 0.06 -1.25 -15.65
N VAL A 120 0.33 -0.82 -14.42
CA VAL A 120 0.41 -1.70 -13.25
C VAL A 120 -0.85 -1.53 -12.42
N ASP A 121 -1.58 -2.63 -12.22
CA ASP A 121 -2.74 -2.67 -11.33
C ASP A 121 -2.29 -2.78 -9.86
N VAL A 122 -1.88 -1.64 -9.31
CA VAL A 122 -1.47 -1.53 -7.91
C VAL A 122 -2.67 -1.78 -6.98
N ALA A 123 -3.86 -1.33 -7.37
CA ALA A 123 -5.07 -1.47 -6.57
C ALA A 123 -5.49 -2.94 -6.43
N GLY A 124 -5.49 -3.70 -7.53
CA GLY A 124 -5.77 -5.14 -7.52
C GLY A 124 -4.69 -5.95 -6.81
N ALA A 125 -3.41 -5.58 -6.92
CA ALA A 125 -2.33 -6.22 -6.17
C ALA A 125 -2.49 -6.03 -4.64
N VAL A 126 -2.84 -4.80 -4.21
CA VAL A 126 -3.13 -4.50 -2.80
C VAL A 126 -4.41 -5.20 -2.36
N GLY A 127 -5.46 -5.18 -3.17
CA GLY A 127 -6.72 -5.88 -2.90
C GLY A 127 -6.50 -7.37 -2.68
N LYS A 128 -5.75 -8.03 -3.56
CA LYS A 128 -5.41 -9.46 -3.43
C LYS A 128 -4.58 -9.75 -2.19
N PHE A 129 -3.59 -8.91 -1.89
CA PHE A 129 -2.77 -9.04 -0.69
C PHE A 129 -3.55 -8.87 0.62
N LEU A 130 -4.58 -8.03 0.64
CA LEU A 130 -5.48 -7.83 1.77
C LEU A 130 -6.55 -8.93 1.87
N SER A 131 -6.94 -9.53 0.75
CA SER A 131 -8.00 -10.54 0.67
C SER A 131 -7.54 -11.95 0.99
N GLU A 132 -6.24 -12.26 0.89
CA GLU A 132 -5.70 -13.58 1.19
C GLU A 132 -5.50 -13.79 2.71
N PRO A 133 -6.24 -14.73 3.35
CA PRO A 133 -5.98 -15.16 4.72
C PRO A 133 -4.61 -15.82 4.79
N GLY A 134 -3.78 -15.38 5.74
CA GLY A 134 -2.35 -15.69 5.74
C GLY A 134 -2.03 -17.14 6.04
N GLU A 135 -1.40 -17.82 5.08
CA GLU A 135 -0.74 -19.11 5.32
C GLU A 135 0.76 -19.18 4.98
N GLY A 136 1.40 -18.12 4.44
CA GLY A 136 2.75 -18.33 3.88
C GLY A 136 3.78 -17.20 3.82
N GLY A 137 3.67 -16.11 4.60
CA GLY A 137 4.58 -14.97 4.36
C GLY A 137 4.77 -13.96 5.49
N GLY A 138 4.81 -14.39 6.76
CA GLY A 138 4.82 -13.48 7.92
C GLY A 138 5.91 -12.38 7.88
N ARG A 139 7.14 -12.67 7.45
CA ARG A 139 8.25 -11.70 7.49
C ARG A 139 8.22 -10.69 6.34
N LEU A 140 7.82 -11.11 5.14
CA LEU A 140 7.71 -10.22 3.98
C LEU A 140 6.48 -9.33 4.08
N ARG A 141 5.36 -9.87 4.60
CA ARG A 141 4.13 -9.12 4.88
C ARG A 141 4.32 -8.09 5.99
N LEU A 142 5.03 -8.42 7.07
CA LEU A 142 5.38 -7.45 8.14
C LEU A 142 6.31 -6.33 7.66
N GLY A 143 7.23 -6.63 6.75
CA GLY A 143 8.10 -5.63 6.12
C GLY A 143 7.34 -4.72 5.15
N ALA A 144 6.53 -5.31 4.27
CA ALA A 144 5.72 -4.57 3.31
C ALA A 144 4.63 -3.73 4.00
N SER A 145 3.95 -4.26 5.02
CA SER A 145 2.95 -3.52 5.78
C SER A 145 3.57 -2.34 6.52
N ARG A 146 4.80 -2.48 7.03
CA ARG A 146 5.51 -1.39 7.69
C ARG A 146 5.94 -0.31 6.70
N ILE A 147 6.43 -0.67 5.51
CA ILE A 147 6.76 0.30 4.46
C ILE A 147 5.51 1.03 3.96
N ILE A 148 4.39 0.32 3.82
CA ILE A 148 3.10 0.93 3.45
C ILE A 148 2.59 1.83 4.57
N ALA A 149 2.65 1.40 5.83
CA ALA A 149 2.22 2.19 6.98
C ALA A 149 3.10 3.43 7.21
N ASP A 150 4.42 3.28 7.09
CA ASP A 150 5.38 4.38 7.22
C ASP A 150 5.27 5.33 6.01
N GLY A 151 5.01 4.80 4.81
CA GLY A 151 4.76 5.58 3.60
C GLY A 151 3.44 6.35 3.65
N LEU A 152 2.38 5.74 4.18
CA LEU A 152 1.10 6.40 4.43
C LEU A 152 1.20 7.40 5.60
N GLY A 153 2.02 7.12 6.62
CA GLY A 153 2.25 8.01 7.75
C GLY A 153 3.16 9.20 7.43
N ALA A 154 4.05 9.08 6.44
CA ALA A 154 4.90 10.17 5.94
C ALA A 154 4.14 11.11 4.99
N LEU A 155 3.00 10.67 4.46
CA LEU A 155 2.12 11.50 3.67
C LEU A 155 1.14 12.23 4.60
N ASP A 156 1.15 13.55 4.53
CA ASP A 156 0.29 14.42 5.32
C ASP A 156 -1.17 13.95 5.21
N GLN A 157 -1.72 13.46 6.32
CA GLN A 157 -3.01 12.77 6.37
C GLN A 157 -4.15 13.67 5.85
N GLN A 158 -3.95 14.99 5.95
CA GLN A 158 -4.84 16.01 5.42
C GLN A 158 -4.77 16.16 3.90
N ARG A 159 -3.59 16.02 3.28
CA ARG A 159 -3.41 16.08 1.81
C ARG A 159 -3.86 14.79 1.13
N LEU A 160 -3.53 13.64 1.69
CA LEU A 160 -4.03 12.35 1.20
C LEU A 160 -5.55 12.27 1.35
N GLY A 161 -6.07 12.64 2.52
CA GLY A 161 -7.51 12.67 2.78
C GLY A 161 -8.23 13.58 1.78
N GLY A 162 -7.70 14.78 1.52
CA GLY A 162 -8.26 15.71 0.55
C GLY A 162 -8.25 15.15 -0.89
N MET A 163 -7.14 14.58 -1.35
CA MET A 163 -7.02 14.02 -2.70
C MET A 163 -7.88 12.77 -2.91
N VAL A 164 -7.95 11.89 -1.92
CA VAL A 164 -8.81 10.69 -2.00
C VAL A 164 -10.28 11.09 -1.92
N LYS A 165 -10.65 11.99 -1.01
CA LYS A 165 -12.02 12.52 -0.91
C LYS A 165 -12.43 13.22 -2.20
N SER A 166 -11.57 14.05 -2.80
CA SER A 166 -11.88 14.71 -4.07
C SER A 166 -12.00 13.72 -5.22
N ALA A 167 -11.11 12.74 -5.34
CA ALA A 167 -11.18 11.73 -6.39
C ALA A 167 -12.46 10.88 -6.28
N ILE A 168 -12.88 10.51 -5.06
CA ILE A 168 -14.14 9.80 -4.83
C ILE A 168 -15.34 10.70 -5.12
N ALA A 169 -15.31 11.97 -4.69
CA ALA A 169 -16.36 12.94 -4.93
C ALA A 169 -16.59 13.19 -6.43
N ASP A 170 -15.51 13.37 -7.19
CA ASP A 170 -15.57 13.59 -8.64
C ASP A 170 -16.17 12.38 -9.36
N ARG A 171 -15.79 11.15 -8.97
CA ARG A 171 -16.37 9.92 -9.51
C ARG A 171 -17.84 9.73 -9.12
N LEU A 172 -18.22 10.08 -7.90
CA LEU A 172 -19.62 10.02 -7.46
C LEU A 172 -20.49 11.07 -8.18
N ARG A 173 -19.92 12.21 -8.55
CA ARG A 173 -20.60 13.26 -9.32
C ARG A 173 -20.87 12.85 -10.77
N GLU A 174 -19.91 12.14 -11.38
CA GLU A 174 -20.04 11.61 -12.75
C GLU A 174 -21.06 10.46 -12.87
N LEU A 175 -21.34 9.75 -11.76
CA LEU A 175 -22.26 8.61 -11.75
C LEU A 175 -23.67 9.03 -11.31
N ASP A 176 -24.67 8.51 -12.02
CA ASP A 176 -26.06 8.52 -11.57
C ASP A 176 -26.24 7.47 -10.47
N VAL A 177 -26.07 7.90 -9.22
CA VAL A 177 -26.11 7.02 -8.04
C VAL A 177 -27.52 6.45 -7.80
N ALA A 178 -28.57 7.19 -8.16
CA ALA A 178 -29.96 6.80 -7.90
C ALA A 178 -30.39 5.47 -8.56
N PRO A 179 -30.19 5.25 -9.89
CA PRO A 179 -30.48 3.96 -10.52
C PRO A 179 -29.73 2.78 -9.88
N LEU A 180 -28.47 2.97 -9.50
CA LEU A 180 -27.66 1.92 -8.87
C LEU A 180 -28.23 1.52 -7.50
N LEU A 181 -28.62 2.51 -6.68
CA LEU A 181 -29.29 2.27 -5.41
C LEU A 181 -30.64 1.57 -5.58
N GLY A 182 -31.42 1.98 -6.58
CA GLY A 182 -32.70 1.34 -6.88
C GLY A 182 -32.54 -0.11 -7.33
N GLN A 183 -31.57 -0.42 -8.19
CA GLN A 183 -31.26 -1.80 -8.60
C GLN A 183 -30.80 -2.66 -7.42
N ALA A 184 -29.92 -2.12 -6.57
CA ALA A 184 -29.45 -2.83 -5.37
C ALA A 184 -30.59 -3.10 -4.39
N LEU A 185 -31.49 -2.12 -4.16
CA LEU A 185 -32.66 -2.28 -3.32
C LEU A 185 -33.64 -3.31 -3.91
N GLN A 186 -33.89 -3.26 -5.22
CA GLN A 186 -34.74 -4.21 -5.91
C GLN A 186 -34.21 -5.64 -5.81
N ALA A 187 -32.89 -5.84 -5.99
CA ALA A 187 -32.26 -7.14 -5.81
C ALA A 187 -32.36 -7.63 -4.36
N ALA A 188 -32.13 -6.75 -3.38
CA ALA A 188 -32.26 -7.10 -1.98
C ALA A 188 -33.70 -7.52 -1.60
N LEU A 189 -34.71 -6.84 -2.15
CA LEU A 189 -36.12 -7.19 -1.98
C LEU A 189 -36.46 -8.53 -2.62
N ALA A 190 -35.99 -8.77 -3.86
CA ALA A 190 -36.24 -10.02 -4.59
C ALA A 190 -35.61 -11.24 -3.91
N GLU A 191 -34.44 -11.08 -3.30
CA GLU A 191 -33.73 -12.13 -2.56
C GLU A 191 -34.20 -12.26 -1.08
N GLY A 192 -35.12 -11.41 -0.63
CA GLY A 192 -35.58 -11.37 0.77
C GLY A 192 -34.49 -10.94 1.77
N ARG A 193 -33.41 -10.32 1.31
CA ARG A 193 -32.27 -9.92 2.14
C ARG A 193 -32.55 -8.73 3.06
N HIS A 194 -33.66 -8.01 2.82
CA HIS A 194 -34.13 -6.93 3.69
C HIS A 194 -34.85 -7.43 4.95
N GLN A 195 -35.31 -8.68 5.00
CA GLN A 195 -36.09 -9.22 6.13
C GLN A 195 -35.38 -9.06 7.49
N PRO A 196 -34.09 -9.42 7.65
CA PRO A 196 -33.42 -9.28 8.95
C PRO A 196 -33.25 -7.82 9.38
N LEU A 197 -33.14 -6.90 8.41
CA LEU A 197 -33.07 -5.47 8.69
C LEU A 197 -34.43 -4.96 9.19
N LEU A 198 -35.52 -5.37 8.51
CA LEU A 198 -36.88 -5.04 8.94
C LEU A 198 -37.13 -5.58 10.34
N ASP A 199 -36.78 -6.83 10.64
CA ASP A 199 -36.90 -7.41 11.98
C ASP A 199 -36.16 -6.61 13.04
N ALA A 200 -34.92 -6.20 12.73
CA ALA A 200 -34.12 -5.38 13.63
C ALA A 200 -34.78 -4.01 13.87
N MET A 201 -35.34 -3.39 12.83
CA MET A 201 -36.06 -2.12 12.94
C MET A 201 -37.33 -2.26 13.77
N VAL A 202 -38.11 -3.34 13.61
CA VAL A 202 -39.31 -3.58 14.41
C VAL A 202 -38.96 -3.80 15.88
N LYS A 203 -37.95 -4.63 16.16
CA LYS A 203 -37.48 -4.87 17.54
C LYS A 203 -36.94 -3.59 18.18
N TRP A 204 -36.17 -2.81 17.42
CA TRP A 204 -35.69 -1.51 17.87
C TRP A 204 -36.85 -0.55 18.14
N GLY A 205 -37.85 -0.49 17.26
CA GLY A 205 -39.05 0.33 17.44
C GLY A 205 -39.82 -0.06 18.69
N SER A 206 -40.04 -1.36 18.93
CA SER A 206 -40.72 -1.87 20.12
C SER A 206 -39.97 -1.46 21.39
N LYS A 207 -38.66 -1.69 21.42
CA LYS A 207 -37.82 -1.35 22.57
C LYS A 207 -37.76 0.15 22.82
N THR A 208 -37.65 0.94 21.75
CA THR A 208 -37.64 2.41 21.83
C THR A 208 -38.97 2.93 22.35
N LEU A 209 -40.10 2.34 21.93
CA LEU A 209 -41.43 2.69 22.43
C LEU A 209 -41.56 2.39 23.93
N GLU A 210 -41.13 1.22 24.38
CA GLU A 210 -41.15 0.82 25.81
C GLU A 210 -40.30 1.75 26.67
N LEU A 211 -39.07 2.06 26.24
CA LEU A 211 -38.15 2.93 27.00
C LEU A 211 -38.61 4.40 27.07
N ASN A 212 -39.38 4.85 26.07
CA ASN A 212 -39.81 6.24 25.94
C ASN A 212 -41.31 6.43 26.15
N GLU A 213 -42.00 5.44 26.71
CA GLU A 213 -43.44 5.50 26.98
C GLU A 213 -43.82 6.79 27.72
N HIS A 214 -43.02 7.19 28.72
CA HIS A 214 -43.20 8.43 29.48
C HIS A 214 -43.19 9.70 28.61
N LEU A 215 -42.40 9.76 27.52
CA LEU A 215 -42.38 10.90 26.62
C LEU A 215 -43.68 11.02 25.83
N ILE A 216 -44.29 9.89 25.47
CA ILE A 216 -45.58 9.86 24.79
C ILE A 216 -46.69 10.32 25.73
N HIS A 217 -46.67 9.84 26.98
CA HIS A 217 -47.57 10.32 28.04
C HIS A 217 -47.45 11.83 28.25
N GLN A 218 -46.24 12.35 28.39
CA GLN A 218 -46.00 13.79 28.51
C GLN A 218 -46.48 14.57 27.29
N MET A 219 -46.18 14.10 26.07
CA MET A 219 -46.59 14.77 24.85
C MET A 219 -48.11 14.81 24.69
N VAL A 220 -48.81 13.72 25.02
CA VAL A 220 -50.28 13.68 25.01
C VAL A 220 -50.84 14.61 26.09
N HIS A 221 -50.27 14.61 27.29
CA HIS A 221 -50.67 15.51 28.37
C HIS A 221 -50.51 16.98 27.97
N ASP A 222 -49.36 17.37 27.43
CA ASP A 222 -49.02 18.74 27.06
C ASP A 222 -49.86 19.27 25.88
N ASN A 223 -50.19 18.40 24.92
CA ASN A 223 -51.03 18.76 23.77
C ASN A 223 -52.54 18.62 24.04
N SER A 224 -52.94 18.12 25.21
CA SER A 224 -54.36 17.96 25.55
C SER A 224 -55.00 19.27 26.00
N ASN A 225 -56.23 19.55 25.53
CA ASN A 225 -57.03 20.68 26.00
C ASN A 225 -57.33 20.56 27.50
N ALA A 226 -57.51 21.70 28.20
CA ALA A 226 -57.75 21.74 29.64
C ALA A 226 -58.95 20.87 30.10
N ILE A 227 -59.98 20.75 29.26
CA ILE A 227 -61.14 19.88 29.49
C ILE A 227 -60.75 18.40 29.54
N VAL A 228 -59.86 17.95 28.64
CA VAL A 228 -59.42 16.55 28.53
C VAL A 228 -58.57 16.16 29.74
N ARG A 229 -57.67 17.06 30.17
CA ARG A 229 -56.83 16.86 31.37
C ARG A 229 -57.68 16.78 32.65
N PHE A 230 -58.69 17.64 32.78
CA PHE A 230 -59.58 17.64 33.94
C PHE A 230 -60.37 16.32 34.09
N THR A 231 -60.69 15.68 32.97
CA THR A 231 -61.42 14.40 32.95
C THR A 231 -60.53 13.16 33.10
N GLY A 232 -59.20 13.30 33.12
CA GLY A 232 -58.24 12.18 33.13
C GLY A 232 -58.26 11.32 31.86
N LEU A 233 -58.84 11.84 30.77
CA LEU A 233 -58.94 11.15 29.48
C LEU A 233 -57.59 11.09 28.77
N ASP A 234 -56.71 12.06 29.00
CA ASP A 234 -55.35 12.14 28.45
C ASP A 234 -54.51 10.92 28.80
N GLU A 235 -54.53 10.50 30.07
CA GLU A 235 -53.81 9.31 30.55
C GLU A 235 -54.37 8.03 29.93
N SER A 236 -55.70 7.90 29.85
CA SER A 236 -56.34 6.72 29.25
C SER A 236 -56.09 6.63 27.74
N ILE A 237 -56.10 7.77 27.04
CA ILE A 237 -55.82 7.84 25.60
C ILE A 237 -54.36 7.47 25.35
N SER A 238 -53.43 8.05 26.10
CA SER A 238 -52.00 7.76 25.94
C SER A 238 -51.69 6.29 26.19
N ASN A 239 -52.20 5.71 27.29
CA ASN A 239 -52.02 4.28 27.59
C ASN A 239 -52.56 3.37 26.47
N ARG A 240 -53.72 3.70 25.89
CA ARG A 240 -54.29 2.94 24.76
C ARG A 240 -53.45 3.08 23.49
N ILE A 241 -52.90 4.26 23.22
CA ILE A 241 -52.01 4.49 22.07
C ILE A 241 -50.73 3.68 22.24
N VAL A 242 -50.05 3.80 23.38
CA VAL A 242 -48.80 3.08 23.65
C VAL A 242 -49.02 1.57 23.60
N SER A 243 -50.06 1.08 24.28
CA SER A 243 -50.41 -0.34 24.27
C SER A 243 -50.76 -0.85 22.87
N GLY A 244 -51.51 -0.07 22.09
CA GLY A 244 -51.86 -0.42 20.71
C GLY A 244 -50.65 -0.47 19.79
N LEU A 245 -49.75 0.52 19.88
CA LEU A 245 -48.51 0.56 19.10
C LEU A 245 -47.54 -0.55 19.49
N SER A 246 -47.37 -0.81 20.80
CA SER A 246 -46.54 -1.91 21.30
C SER A 246 -47.08 -3.26 20.82
N LYS A 247 -48.40 -3.46 20.90
CA LYS A 247 -49.04 -4.67 20.38
C LYS A 247 -48.81 -4.84 18.87
N LEU A 248 -49.01 -3.78 18.07
CA LEU A 248 -48.78 -3.83 16.62
C LEU A 248 -47.31 -4.17 16.29
N LEU A 249 -46.35 -3.56 16.98
CA LEU A 249 -44.92 -3.85 16.77
C LEU A 249 -44.56 -5.28 17.18
N SER A 250 -45.13 -5.78 18.27
CA SER A 250 -44.94 -7.16 18.73
C SER A 250 -45.54 -8.17 17.76
N GLU A 251 -46.77 -7.96 17.29
CA GLU A 251 -47.42 -8.78 16.27
C GLU A 251 -46.59 -8.80 14.99
N MET A 252 -46.13 -7.63 14.55
CA MET A 252 -45.27 -7.49 13.39
C MET A 252 -43.90 -8.17 13.59
N ALA A 253 -43.38 -8.28 14.82
CA ALA A 253 -42.11 -8.98 15.08
C ALA A 253 -42.24 -10.51 15.00
N VAL A 254 -43.45 -11.05 15.20
CA VAL A 254 -43.72 -12.50 15.23
C VAL A 254 -44.27 -13.00 13.89
N ASP A 255 -45.14 -12.22 13.25
CA ASP A 255 -45.77 -12.57 11.97
C ASP A 255 -45.04 -11.93 10.80
N GLU A 256 -44.33 -12.74 10.01
CA GLU A 256 -43.66 -12.31 8.78
C GLU A 256 -44.64 -11.85 7.70
N THR A 257 -45.89 -12.32 7.75
CA THR A 257 -46.95 -11.98 6.78
C THR A 257 -47.86 -10.83 7.24
N HIS A 258 -47.48 -10.13 8.31
CA HIS A 258 -48.27 -9.06 8.89
C HIS A 258 -48.60 -7.97 7.84
N PRO A 259 -49.85 -7.47 7.75
CA PRO A 259 -50.25 -6.51 6.71
C PRO A 259 -49.38 -5.24 6.65
N LEU A 260 -48.91 -4.75 7.80
CA LEU A 260 -48.01 -3.58 7.83
C LEU A 260 -46.62 -3.89 7.26
N ARG A 261 -46.09 -5.12 7.42
CA ARG A 261 -44.82 -5.51 6.78
C ARG A 261 -44.95 -5.46 5.27
N ILE A 262 -46.02 -6.08 4.75
CA ILE A 262 -46.32 -6.08 3.32
C ILE A 262 -46.40 -4.64 2.79
N ARG A 263 -47.08 -3.73 3.50
CA ARG A 263 -47.14 -2.31 3.13
C ARG A 263 -45.77 -1.62 3.13
N VAL A 264 -44.89 -1.94 4.08
CA VAL A 264 -43.52 -1.42 4.09
C VAL A 264 -42.75 -1.94 2.88
N GLU A 265 -42.86 -3.22 2.57
CA GLU A 265 -42.20 -3.83 1.41
C GLU A 265 -42.70 -3.27 0.08
N GLU A 266 -44.01 -3.09 -0.08
CA GLU A 266 -44.60 -2.41 -1.24
C GLU A 266 -44.04 -0.98 -1.37
N GLY A 267 -43.89 -0.26 -0.26
CA GLY A 267 -43.28 1.06 -0.23
C GLY A 267 -41.80 1.04 -0.66
N LEU A 268 -41.02 0.07 -0.18
CA LEU A 268 -39.62 -0.11 -0.57
C LEU A 268 -39.49 -0.50 -2.04
N ALA A 269 -40.36 -1.37 -2.54
CA ALA A 269 -40.40 -1.77 -3.95
C ALA A 269 -40.74 -0.58 -4.86
N LYS A 270 -41.72 0.24 -4.46
CA LYS A 270 -42.03 1.48 -5.16
C LYS A 270 -40.84 2.44 -5.15
N MET A 271 -40.20 2.64 -4.00
CA MET A 271 -39.01 3.49 -3.90
C MET A 271 -37.86 3.00 -4.79
N ALA A 272 -37.65 1.68 -4.87
CA ALA A 272 -36.66 1.08 -5.76
C ALA A 272 -36.94 1.37 -7.25
N LEU A 273 -38.23 1.37 -7.64
CA LEU A 273 -38.67 1.72 -8.99
C LEU A 273 -38.49 3.22 -9.27
N ASP A 274 -38.91 4.07 -8.33
CA ASP A 274 -38.83 5.53 -8.44
C ASP A 274 -37.36 5.98 -8.54
N LEU A 275 -36.46 5.40 -7.75
CA LEU A 275 -35.01 5.65 -7.83
C LEU A 275 -34.43 5.33 -9.23
N GLN A 276 -35.00 4.36 -9.93
CA GLN A 276 -34.54 3.92 -11.26
C GLN A 276 -35.17 4.70 -12.41
N HIS A 277 -36.41 5.19 -12.27
CA HIS A 277 -37.17 5.71 -13.40
C HIS A 277 -37.71 7.14 -13.21
N ASP A 278 -37.94 7.58 -11.98
CA ASP A 278 -38.53 8.90 -11.70
C ASP A 278 -37.44 10.00 -11.74
N PRO A 279 -37.54 10.97 -12.66
CA PRO A 279 -36.57 12.06 -12.78
C PRO A 279 -36.54 12.98 -11.54
N GLU A 280 -37.65 13.20 -10.84
CA GLU A 280 -37.68 14.05 -9.65
C GLU A 280 -36.95 13.39 -8.47
N VAL A 281 -37.15 12.09 -8.27
CA VAL A 281 -36.47 11.33 -7.22
C VAL A 281 -34.97 11.25 -7.49
N LYS A 282 -34.57 11.02 -8.74
CA LYS A 282 -33.16 11.07 -9.14
C LYS A 282 -32.52 12.42 -8.85
N ALA A 283 -33.21 13.52 -9.17
CA ALA A 283 -32.73 14.86 -8.87
C ALA A 283 -32.58 15.10 -7.37
N LYS A 284 -33.53 14.63 -6.54
CA LYS A 284 -33.41 14.73 -5.07
C LYS A 284 -32.19 13.97 -4.54
N VAL A 285 -31.93 12.75 -5.03
CA VAL A 285 -30.76 11.97 -4.63
C VAL A 285 -29.46 12.64 -5.08
N ALA A 286 -29.43 13.22 -6.29
CA ALA A 286 -28.27 13.98 -6.76
C ALA A 286 -27.98 15.19 -5.87
N ASN A 287 -29.02 15.94 -5.46
CA ASN A 287 -28.87 17.07 -4.55
C ASN A 287 -28.33 16.64 -3.17
N VAL A 288 -28.87 15.57 -2.58
CA VAL A 288 -28.39 15.04 -1.29
C VAL A 288 -26.94 14.55 -1.41
N ARG A 289 -26.59 13.87 -2.52
CA ARG A 289 -25.21 13.48 -2.80
C ARG A 289 -24.29 14.71 -2.82
N ASP A 290 -24.68 15.75 -3.55
CA ASP A 290 -23.85 16.93 -3.72
C ASP A 290 -23.69 17.70 -2.40
N GLU A 291 -24.76 17.81 -1.60
CA GLU A 291 -24.71 18.40 -0.25
C GLU A 291 -23.77 17.62 0.68
N LEU A 292 -23.84 16.28 0.68
CA LEU A 292 -22.94 15.44 1.48
C LEU A 292 -21.47 15.54 1.03
N LEU A 293 -21.23 15.71 -0.27
CA LEU A 293 -19.87 15.88 -0.81
C LEU A 293 -19.30 17.27 -0.53
N GLU A 294 -20.15 18.30 -0.47
CA GLU A 294 -19.77 19.67 -0.13
C GLU A 294 -19.54 19.86 1.37
N ASN A 295 -20.20 19.07 2.21
CA ASN A 295 -20.05 19.15 3.65
C ASN A 295 -18.64 18.68 4.09
N LYS A 296 -17.84 19.65 4.55
CA LYS A 296 -16.52 19.41 5.17
C LYS A 296 -16.72 18.97 6.62
N ALA A 297 -17.03 17.69 6.82
CA ALA A 297 -16.63 16.97 8.03
C ALA A 297 -15.13 16.63 7.96
#